data_AF-A0A6F9BWZ0-F1
#
_entry.id   AF-A0A6F9BWZ0-F1
#
_cell.length_a   1.000
_cell.length_b   1.000
_cell.length_c   1.000
_cell.angle_alpha   90.00
_cell.angle_beta   90.00
_cell.angle_gamma   90.00
#
_symmetry.space_group_name_H-M   'P 1'
#
loop_
_entity.id
_entity.type
_entity.pdbx_description
1 polymer ?
#
loop_
_entity_poly.entity_id
_entity_poly.type
_entity_poly.pdbx_seq_one_letter_code
_entity_poly.pdbx_strand_id
1 'polypeptide(L)'
;MQSSGLYQKHPLDADLLAGFGKYLSDDHNIPNFKQEVQVANMSRTTKPSLDFVHDLDKSRSFFTKLANIRQKKQTIANYMKNLKRFLRYNSAATNLIQTDRGLYEQFKHFQECMNDLQKSMSKQVSQEITGKRYTQMVTVEKTPKECLAILEVDKKDFLGVIWKAMSENEQLLVLYYLVSLLMLKHLQRAGVVKNMT
;
A
#
# COMPACT_ATOMS: atom_id res chain seq x y z
N MET A 1 -18.50 -6.93 8.88
CA MET A 1 -18.47 -5.99 7.73
C MET A 1 -19.76 -5.17 7.67
N GLN A 2 -20.94 -5.80 7.55
CA GLN A 2 -22.23 -5.12 7.80
C GLN A 2 -22.47 -4.83 9.29
N SER A 3 -22.15 -5.79 10.17
CA SER A 3 -22.28 -5.67 11.64
C SER A 3 -21.45 -4.54 12.27
N SER A 4 -20.38 -4.11 11.61
CA SER A 4 -19.54 -2.98 12.04
C SER A 4 -19.95 -1.63 11.40
N GLY A 5 -21.02 -1.61 10.59
CA GLY A 5 -21.51 -0.42 9.89
C GLY A 5 -20.52 0.13 8.86
N LEU A 6 -19.60 -0.69 8.34
CA LEU A 6 -18.56 -0.31 7.37
C LEU A 6 -19.05 -0.40 5.90
N TYR A 7 -20.31 -0.81 5.70
CA TYR A 7 -20.95 -1.04 4.39
C TYR A 7 -22.41 -0.56 4.38
N GLN A 8 -22.70 0.61 4.96
CA GLN A 8 -23.96 1.26 4.62
C GLN A 8 -23.82 1.78 3.19
N LYS A 9 -24.54 1.12 2.28
CA LYS A 9 -24.55 1.48 0.86
C LYS A 9 -25.60 2.56 0.67
N HIS A 10 -25.16 3.77 0.34
CA HIS A 10 -26.08 4.77 -0.20
C HIS A 10 -26.37 4.45 -1.66
N PRO A 11 -27.57 4.83 -2.13
CA PRO A 11 -27.92 4.59 -3.52
C PRO A 11 -27.01 5.43 -4.44
N LEU A 12 -26.60 4.82 -5.56
CA LEU A 12 -25.58 5.33 -6.47
C LEU A 12 -26.04 6.54 -7.30
N ASP A 13 -27.34 6.81 -7.26
CA ASP A 13 -28.06 7.89 -7.95
C ASP A 13 -28.03 9.22 -7.19
N ALA A 14 -27.54 9.25 -5.95
CA ALA A 14 -27.34 10.49 -5.23
C ALA A 14 -26.38 11.41 -6.00
N ASP A 15 -26.74 12.68 -6.17
CA ASP A 15 -26.04 13.66 -7.04
C ASP A 15 -24.51 13.64 -6.88
N LEU A 16 -24.04 13.58 -5.63
CA LEU A 16 -22.63 13.53 -5.27
C LEU A 16 -21.90 12.28 -5.81
N LEU A 17 -22.56 11.13 -5.77
CA LEU A 17 -22.02 9.84 -6.22
C LEU A 17 -22.19 9.65 -7.73
N ALA A 18 -23.27 10.18 -8.31
CA ALA A 18 -23.53 10.15 -9.74
C ALA A 18 -22.48 10.97 -10.51
N GLY A 19 -22.17 12.18 -10.02
CA GLY A 19 -21.10 13.02 -10.59
C GLY A 19 -19.73 12.35 -10.55
N PHE A 20 -19.40 11.68 -9.44
CA PHE A 20 -18.16 10.92 -9.32
C PHE A 20 -18.13 9.69 -10.25
N GLY A 21 -19.25 8.98 -10.39
CA GLY A 21 -19.37 7.86 -11.33
C GLY A 21 -19.13 8.29 -12.78
N LYS A 22 -19.68 9.44 -13.18
CA LYS A 22 -19.43 10.04 -14.49
C LYS A 22 -17.95 10.38 -14.68
N TYR A 23 -17.31 11.01 -13.70
CA TYR A 23 -15.87 11.28 -13.73
C TYR A 23 -15.02 10.01 -13.89
N LEU A 24 -15.38 8.92 -13.22
CA LEU A 24 -14.65 7.65 -13.35
C LEU A 24 -14.83 6.97 -14.72
N SER A 25 -16.04 7.06 -15.28
CA SER A 25 -16.36 6.56 -16.61
C SER A 25 -15.67 7.37 -17.70
N ASP A 26 -15.87 8.68 -17.68
CA ASP A 26 -15.56 9.56 -18.81
C ASP A 26 -14.07 9.96 -18.81
N ASP A 27 -13.49 10.30 -17.65
CA ASP A 27 -12.11 10.82 -17.57
C ASP A 27 -11.06 9.72 -17.32
N HIS A 28 -11.47 8.56 -16.78
CA HIS A 28 -10.54 7.48 -16.39
C HIS A 28 -10.83 6.12 -17.06
N ASN A 29 -11.90 6.01 -17.86
CA ASN A 29 -12.29 4.80 -18.58
C ASN A 29 -12.38 3.56 -17.66
N ILE A 30 -13.02 3.70 -16.50
CA ILE A 30 -13.17 2.63 -15.50
C ILE A 30 -14.60 2.07 -15.56
N PRO A 31 -14.85 0.98 -16.31
CA PRO A 31 -16.20 0.49 -16.55
C PRO A 31 -16.88 -0.13 -15.32
N ASN A 32 -16.10 -0.64 -14.35
CA ASN A 32 -16.60 -1.29 -13.13
C ASN A 32 -16.48 -0.41 -11.88
N PHE A 33 -16.81 0.88 -12.00
CA PHE A 33 -16.63 1.90 -10.95
C PHE A 33 -17.56 1.74 -9.73
N LYS A 34 -18.59 0.88 -9.78
CA LYS A 34 -19.59 0.73 -8.70
C LYS A 34 -18.96 0.46 -7.33
N GLN A 35 -17.89 -0.34 -7.30
CA GLN A 35 -17.15 -0.57 -6.06
C GLN A 35 -16.35 0.67 -5.61
N GLU A 36 -15.78 1.45 -6.54
CA GLU A 36 -15.06 2.68 -6.20
C GLU A 36 -15.98 3.76 -5.61
N VAL A 37 -17.17 3.90 -6.18
CA VAL A 37 -18.20 4.85 -5.70
C VAL A 37 -18.75 4.44 -4.33
N GLN A 38 -19.00 3.14 -4.11
CA GLN A 38 -19.46 2.63 -2.81
C GLN A 38 -18.41 2.78 -1.71
N VAL A 39 -17.13 2.74 -2.07
CA VAL A 39 -15.99 2.86 -1.16
C VAL A 39 -15.74 4.31 -0.73
N ALA A 40 -16.07 5.28 -1.58
CA ALA A 40 -16.02 6.71 -1.25
C ALA A 40 -17.08 7.12 -0.21
N ASN A 41 -18.04 6.24 0.08
CA ASN A 41 -19.09 6.48 1.04
C ASN A 41 -18.62 6.28 2.50
N MET A 42 -17.82 7.22 2.98
CA MET A 42 -17.36 7.28 4.37
C MET A 42 -18.42 7.87 5.32
N SER A 43 -19.50 8.46 4.78
CA SER A 43 -20.52 9.12 5.58
C SER A 43 -21.55 8.12 6.10
N ARG A 44 -21.72 8.10 7.43
CA ARG A 44 -22.76 7.32 8.14
C ARG A 44 -24.11 8.04 8.22
N THR A 45 -24.23 9.21 7.62
CA THR A 45 -25.52 9.91 7.52
C THR A 45 -26.41 9.20 6.50
N THR A 46 -27.71 9.49 6.47
CA THR A 46 -28.69 8.84 5.57
C THR A 46 -28.52 9.24 4.09
N LYS A 47 -27.64 10.20 3.78
CA LYS A 47 -27.35 10.66 2.43
C LYS A 47 -25.82 10.82 2.23
N PRO A 48 -25.29 10.55 1.03
CA PRO A 48 -23.89 10.88 0.72
C PRO A 48 -23.59 12.34 0.99
N SER A 49 -22.55 12.60 1.78
CA SER A 49 -22.17 13.93 2.24
C SER A 49 -20.66 14.01 2.40
N LEU A 50 -20.14 15.23 2.34
CA LEU A 50 -18.72 15.53 2.53
C LEU A 50 -18.35 15.72 4.01
N ASP A 51 -19.34 15.61 4.91
CA ASP A 51 -19.19 15.87 6.34
C ASP A 51 -18.14 15.01 7.04
N PHE A 52 -17.80 13.84 6.47
CA PHE A 52 -16.74 12.98 7.00
C PHE A 52 -15.37 13.67 7.03
N VAL A 53 -15.17 14.71 6.21
CA VAL A 53 -13.96 15.54 6.19
C VAL A 53 -13.78 16.33 7.49
N HIS A 54 -14.88 16.64 8.18
CA HIS A 54 -14.87 17.35 9.47
C HIS A 54 -14.50 16.45 10.65
N ASP A 55 -14.57 15.13 10.49
CA ASP A 55 -14.32 14.17 11.58
C ASP A 55 -13.15 13.23 11.25
N LEU A 56 -11.95 13.80 11.41
CA LEU A 56 -10.68 13.10 11.18
C LEU A 56 -10.50 11.92 12.12
N ASP A 57 -10.92 12.04 13.38
CA ASP A 57 -10.77 10.97 14.37
C ASP A 57 -11.68 9.78 14.04
N LYS A 58 -12.92 10.03 13.59
CA LYS A 58 -13.78 8.95 13.09
C LYS A 58 -13.22 8.32 11.83
N SER A 59 -12.71 9.11 10.89
CA SER A 59 -12.09 8.59 9.66
C SER A 59 -10.84 7.76 9.95
N ARG A 60 -9.97 8.23 10.86
CA ARG A 60 -8.81 7.47 11.34
C ARG A 60 -9.25 6.19 12.05
N SER A 61 -10.21 6.26 12.96
CA SER A 61 -10.78 5.10 13.66
C SER A 61 -11.36 4.07 12.68
N PHE A 62 -12.03 4.53 11.62
CA PHE A 62 -12.56 3.67 10.56
C PHE A 62 -11.44 2.89 9.85
N PHE A 63 -10.38 3.57 9.41
CA PHE A 63 -9.26 2.91 8.73
C PHE A 63 -8.42 2.03 9.67
N THR A 64 -8.24 2.43 10.94
CA THR A 64 -7.60 1.60 11.96
C THR A 64 -8.43 0.34 12.25
N LYS A 65 -9.76 0.46 12.34
CA LYS A 65 -10.66 -0.70 12.49
C LYS A 65 -10.61 -1.59 11.26
N LEU A 66 -10.59 -1.04 10.05
CA LEU A 66 -10.42 -1.81 8.81
C LEU A 66 -9.08 -2.54 8.76
N ALA A 67 -8.01 -1.93 9.28
CA ALA A 67 -6.68 -2.54 9.39
C ALA A 67 -6.64 -3.69 10.40
N ASN A 68 -7.37 -3.56 11.50
CA ASN A 68 -7.39 -4.55 12.59
C ASN A 68 -8.36 -5.72 12.32
N ILE A 69 -9.38 -5.52 11.50
CA ILE A 69 -10.17 -6.62 10.95
C ILE A 69 -9.25 -7.36 9.95
N ARG A 70 -9.28 -8.70 9.92
CA ARG A 70 -8.47 -9.57 9.02
C ARG A 70 -8.80 -9.40 7.50
N GLN A 71 -9.04 -8.18 7.03
CA GLN A 71 -9.10 -7.84 5.62
C GLN A 71 -7.74 -8.09 4.97
N LYS A 72 -7.76 -8.52 3.70
CA LYS A 72 -6.54 -8.53 2.90
C LYS A 72 -6.04 -7.09 2.80
N LYS A 73 -4.75 -6.85 3.05
CA LYS A 73 -4.09 -5.53 2.96
C LYS A 73 -4.40 -4.81 1.63
N GLN A 74 -4.58 -5.58 0.56
CA GLN A 74 -5.02 -5.11 -0.76
C GLN A 74 -6.38 -4.41 -0.73
N THR A 75 -7.35 -4.91 0.04
CA THR A 75 -8.67 -4.31 0.16
C THR A 75 -8.57 -2.93 0.78
N ILE A 76 -7.79 -2.78 1.85
CA ILE A 76 -7.60 -1.49 2.52
C ILE A 76 -6.87 -0.49 1.60
N ALA A 77 -5.86 -0.95 0.87
CA ALA A 77 -5.16 -0.13 -0.13
C ALA A 77 -6.11 0.36 -1.24
N ASN A 78 -7.00 -0.51 -1.73
CA ASN A 78 -8.03 -0.14 -2.69
C ASN A 78 -9.02 0.88 -2.09
N TYR A 79 -9.42 0.70 -0.83
CA TYR A 79 -10.26 1.66 -0.11
C TYR A 79 -9.63 3.06 -0.06
N MET A 80 -8.38 3.14 0.37
CA MET A 80 -7.64 4.42 0.43
C MET A 80 -7.44 5.05 -0.94
N LYS A 81 -7.14 4.24 -1.98
CA LYS A 81 -6.97 4.72 -3.35
C LYS A 81 -8.25 5.37 -3.87
N ASN A 82 -9.38 4.70 -3.71
CA ASN A 82 -10.68 5.18 -4.20
C ASN A 82 -11.11 6.44 -3.44
N LEU A 83 -10.92 6.48 -2.11
CA LEU A 83 -11.21 7.68 -1.32
C LEU A 83 -10.36 8.88 -1.77
N LYS A 84 -9.07 8.69 -2.03
CA LYS A 84 -8.20 9.77 -2.56
C LYS A 84 -8.66 10.26 -3.92
N ARG A 85 -9.09 9.35 -4.80
CA ARG A 85 -9.63 9.72 -6.11
C ARG A 85 -10.92 10.52 -5.97
N PHE A 86 -11.78 10.15 -5.03
CA PHE A 86 -12.99 10.90 -4.69
C PHE A 86 -12.69 12.30 -4.14
N LEU A 87 -11.72 12.42 -3.23
CA LEU A 87 -11.29 13.73 -2.71
C LEU A 87 -10.75 14.61 -3.84
N ARG A 88 -9.92 14.06 -4.74
CA ARG A 88 -9.40 14.77 -5.91
C ARG A 88 -10.51 15.23 -6.85
N TYR A 89 -11.50 14.39 -7.12
CA TYR A 89 -12.67 14.76 -7.91
C TYR A 89 -13.36 16.00 -7.31
N ASN A 90 -13.68 15.96 -6.02
CA ASN A 90 -14.34 17.09 -5.35
C ASN A 90 -13.45 18.34 -5.32
N SER A 91 -12.13 18.20 -5.15
CA SER A 91 -11.23 19.36 -5.11
C SER A 91 -10.88 19.95 -6.48
N ALA A 92 -10.87 19.16 -7.56
CA ALA A 92 -10.34 19.58 -8.86
C ALA A 92 -11.39 19.63 -9.98
N ALA A 93 -12.39 18.74 -9.94
CA ALA A 93 -13.41 18.64 -10.98
C ALA A 93 -14.72 19.33 -10.59
N THR A 94 -14.83 19.84 -9.35
CA THR A 94 -15.95 20.67 -8.93
C THR A 94 -15.47 22.09 -8.63
N ASN A 95 -16.40 23.05 -8.60
CA ASN A 95 -16.10 24.45 -8.28
C ASN A 95 -15.87 24.69 -6.78
N LEU A 96 -15.58 23.65 -5.98
CA LEU A 96 -15.48 23.73 -4.53
C LEU A 96 -14.53 24.84 -4.04
N ILE A 97 -13.39 25.03 -4.70
CA ILE A 97 -12.44 26.10 -4.36
C ILE A 97 -13.05 27.51 -4.49
N GLN A 98 -14.00 27.70 -5.42
CA GLN A 98 -14.69 28.96 -5.67
C GLN A 98 -15.96 29.09 -4.83
N THR A 99 -16.69 27.99 -4.60
CA THR A 99 -18.00 27.99 -3.92
C THR A 99 -17.88 27.88 -2.40
N ASP A 100 -16.89 27.14 -1.89
CA ASP A 100 -16.65 26.96 -0.46
C ASP A 100 -15.16 26.69 -0.17
N ARG A 101 -14.41 27.79 -0.03
CA ARG A 101 -12.98 27.76 0.28
C ARG A 101 -12.68 27.12 1.64
N GLY A 102 -13.59 27.27 2.61
CA GLY A 102 -13.42 26.69 3.94
C GLY A 102 -13.47 25.16 3.90
N LEU A 103 -14.43 24.61 3.15
CA LEU A 103 -14.52 23.17 2.92
C LEU A 103 -13.33 22.68 2.07
N TYR A 104 -12.89 23.43 1.07
CA TYR A 104 -11.71 23.09 0.26
C TYR A 104 -10.43 22.91 1.10
N GLU A 105 -10.12 23.82 2.02
CA GLU A 105 -8.94 23.69 2.89
C GLU A 105 -9.04 22.48 3.81
N GLN A 106 -10.25 22.18 4.31
CA GLN A 106 -10.50 21.00 5.12
C GLN A 106 -10.31 19.71 4.33
N PHE A 107 -10.71 19.68 3.05
CA PHE A 107 -10.42 18.58 2.13
C PHE A 107 -8.93 18.34 1.96
N LYS A 108 -8.17 19.41 1.79
CA LYS A 108 -6.71 19.34 1.63
C LYS A 108 -6.05 18.79 2.89
N HIS A 109 -6.41 19.32 4.06
CA HIS A 109 -5.92 18.83 5.34
C HIS A 109 -6.28 17.35 5.57
N PHE A 110 -7.51 16.95 5.23
CA PHE A 110 -7.94 15.56 5.31
C PHE A 110 -7.12 14.65 4.39
N GLN A 111 -6.85 15.09 3.17
CA GLN A 111 -6.04 14.35 2.20
C GLN A 111 -4.59 14.14 2.71
N GLU A 112 -4.01 15.15 3.37
CA GLU A 112 -2.69 15.06 4.02
C GLU A 112 -2.68 14.04 5.16
N CYS A 113 -3.66 14.11 6.08
CA CYS A 113 -3.82 13.14 7.16
C CYS A 113 -3.94 11.70 6.62
N MET A 114 -4.69 11.51 5.54
CA MET A 114 -4.84 10.22 4.86
C MET A 114 -3.54 9.72 4.21
N ASN A 115 -2.69 10.63 3.72
CA ASN A 115 -1.37 10.27 3.20
C ASN A 115 -0.49 9.71 4.30
N ASP A 116 -0.47 10.33 5.48
CA ASP A 116 0.39 9.89 6.58
C ASP A 116 -0.10 8.57 7.19
N LEU A 117 -1.42 8.39 7.29
CA LEU A 117 -1.99 7.10 7.68
C LEU A 117 -1.57 5.99 6.71
N GLN A 118 -1.67 6.23 5.40
CA GLN A 118 -1.23 5.25 4.41
C GLN A 118 0.27 4.94 4.54
N LYS A 119 1.13 5.95 4.70
CA LYS A 119 2.58 5.75 4.91
C LYS A 119 2.85 4.88 6.14
N SER A 120 2.18 5.17 7.25
CA SER A 120 2.30 4.39 8.50
C SER A 120 1.91 2.93 8.27
N MET A 121 0.76 2.69 7.63
CA MET A 121 0.31 1.34 7.31
C MET A 121 1.27 0.62 6.36
N SER A 122 1.72 1.26 5.28
CA SER A 122 2.70 0.68 4.36
C SER A 122 3.99 0.31 5.07
N LYS A 123 4.48 1.18 5.97
CA LYS A 123 5.66 0.89 6.79
C LYS A 123 5.44 -0.39 7.59
N GLN A 124 4.34 -0.49 8.36
CA GLN A 124 4.00 -1.68 9.15
C GLN A 124 3.95 -2.96 8.31
N VAL A 125 3.35 -2.90 7.11
CA VAL A 125 3.32 -4.02 6.17
C VAL A 125 4.72 -4.44 5.74
N SER A 126 5.58 -3.48 5.38
CA SER A 126 6.98 -3.77 5.05
C SER A 126 7.71 -4.37 6.24
N GLN A 127 7.47 -3.89 7.47
CA GLN A 127 8.08 -4.46 8.67
C GLN A 127 7.69 -5.93 8.86
N GLU A 128 6.41 -6.26 8.70
CA GLU A 128 5.91 -7.63 8.84
C GLU A 128 6.49 -8.56 7.76
N ILE A 129 6.54 -8.12 6.50
CA ILE A 129 7.11 -8.91 5.40
C ILE A 129 8.61 -9.15 5.63
N THR A 130 9.37 -8.10 5.99
CA THR A 130 10.79 -8.23 6.33
C THR A 130 10.97 -9.14 7.55
N GLY A 131 10.13 -9.01 8.58
CA GLY A 131 10.17 -9.88 9.76
C GLY A 131 9.89 -11.36 9.45
N LYS A 132 8.91 -11.64 8.58
CA LYS A 132 8.64 -13.02 8.11
C LYS A 132 9.81 -13.60 7.32
N ARG A 133 10.38 -12.82 6.39
CA ARG A 133 11.57 -13.22 5.63
C ARG A 133 12.77 -13.46 6.53
N TYR A 134 13.02 -12.56 7.48
CA TYR A 134 14.06 -12.71 8.50
C TYR A 134 13.86 -14.02 9.27
N THR A 135 12.66 -14.25 9.79
CA THR A 135 12.34 -15.47 10.54
C THR A 135 12.61 -16.70 9.69
N GLN A 136 12.08 -16.79 8.47
CA GLN A 136 12.32 -17.89 7.54
C GLN A 136 13.79 -18.12 7.17
N MET A 137 14.61 -17.07 7.21
CA MET A 137 16.06 -17.19 6.95
C MET A 137 16.85 -17.64 8.17
N VAL A 138 16.47 -17.18 9.37
CA VAL A 138 17.24 -17.43 10.61
C VAL A 138 16.80 -18.70 11.33
N THR A 139 15.53 -19.11 11.21
CA THR A 139 15.03 -20.32 11.90
C THR A 139 15.41 -21.63 11.22
N VAL A 140 15.86 -21.57 9.96
CA VAL A 140 16.34 -22.75 9.22
C VAL A 140 17.74 -22.43 8.74
N GLU A 141 18.73 -23.03 9.40
CA GLU A 141 20.13 -22.96 8.97
C GLU A 141 20.21 -23.53 7.56
N LYS A 142 20.56 -22.67 6.58
CA LYS A 142 20.69 -23.10 5.19
C LYS A 142 22.09 -23.58 4.95
N THR A 143 22.20 -24.76 4.39
CA THR A 143 23.48 -25.28 3.94
C THR A 143 24.00 -24.46 2.76
N PRO A 144 25.32 -24.38 2.55
CA PRO A 144 25.90 -23.72 1.38
C PRO A 144 25.32 -24.21 0.04
N LYS A 145 24.94 -25.51 -0.04
CA LYS A 145 24.29 -26.09 -1.21
C LYS A 145 22.90 -25.51 -1.49
N GLU A 146 22.09 -25.28 -0.47
CA GLU A 146 20.76 -24.70 -0.63
C GLU A 146 20.84 -23.23 -1.04
N CYS A 147 21.80 -22.48 -0.49
CA CYS A 147 22.04 -21.10 -0.91
C CYS A 147 22.58 -21.02 -2.35
N LEU A 148 23.43 -21.97 -2.75
CA LEU A 148 23.89 -22.09 -4.14
C LEU A 148 22.71 -22.34 -5.10
N ALA A 149 21.80 -23.26 -4.78
CA ALA A 149 20.62 -23.51 -5.60
C ALA A 149 19.73 -22.26 -5.80
N ILE A 150 19.60 -21.43 -4.76
CA ILE A 150 18.88 -20.15 -4.87
C ILE A 150 19.60 -19.19 -5.83
N LEU A 151 20.93 -19.08 -5.71
CA LEU A 151 21.75 -18.23 -6.57
C LEU A 151 21.76 -18.71 -8.03
N GLU A 152 21.73 -20.02 -8.27
CA GLU A 152 21.62 -20.61 -9.61
C GLU A 152 20.31 -20.26 -10.31
N VAL A 153 19.22 -20.12 -9.55
CA VAL A 153 17.92 -19.70 -10.09
C VAL A 153 17.85 -18.18 -10.29
N ASP A 154 18.31 -17.37 -9.33
CA ASP A 154 18.14 -15.91 -9.36
C ASP A 154 19.26 -15.17 -10.12
N LYS A 155 20.46 -15.78 -10.22
CA LYS A 155 21.71 -15.14 -10.67
C LYS A 155 22.59 -16.06 -11.52
N LYS A 156 21.99 -16.97 -12.28
CA LYS A 156 22.67 -17.96 -13.13
C LYS A 156 23.83 -17.39 -13.96
N ASP A 157 23.57 -16.33 -14.72
CA ASP A 157 24.56 -15.77 -15.65
C ASP A 157 25.73 -15.13 -14.91
N PHE A 158 25.45 -14.49 -13.78
CA PHE A 158 26.47 -13.87 -12.92
C PHE A 158 27.38 -14.93 -12.28
N LEU A 159 26.81 -16.05 -11.80
CA LEU A 159 27.59 -17.20 -11.32
C LEU A 159 28.44 -17.79 -12.44
N GLY A 160 27.88 -17.94 -13.64
CA GLY A 160 28.60 -18.46 -14.81
C GLY A 160 29.81 -17.62 -15.21
N VAL A 161 29.73 -16.29 -15.08
CA VAL A 161 30.87 -15.39 -15.33
C VAL A 161 31.92 -15.54 -14.25
N ILE A 162 31.53 -15.57 -12.98
CA ILE A 162 32.45 -15.73 -11.84
C ILE A 162 33.19 -17.06 -11.91
N TRP A 163 32.49 -18.17 -12.15
CA TRP A 163 33.12 -19.49 -12.21
C TRP A 163 34.12 -19.63 -13.35
N LYS A 164 33.88 -18.98 -14.48
CA LYS A 164 34.84 -18.95 -15.59
C LYS A 164 36.10 -18.15 -15.28
N ALA A 165 36.01 -17.17 -14.39
CA ALA A 165 37.08 -16.23 -14.08
C ALA A 165 37.96 -16.65 -12.89
N MET A 166 37.60 -17.73 -12.18
CA MET A 166 38.20 -18.06 -10.89
C MET A 166 38.68 -19.50 -10.80
N SER A 167 39.78 -19.71 -10.07
CA SER A 167 40.25 -21.04 -9.68
C SER A 167 39.32 -21.68 -8.65
N GLU A 168 39.33 -23.02 -8.53
CA GLU A 168 38.42 -23.76 -7.63
C GLU A 168 38.45 -23.27 -6.17
N ASN A 169 39.64 -22.91 -5.65
CA ASN A 169 39.79 -22.39 -4.29
C ASN A 169 39.15 -21.01 -4.12
N GLU A 170 39.22 -20.15 -5.14
CA GLU A 170 38.64 -18.82 -5.11
C GLU A 170 37.11 -18.84 -5.29
N GLN A 171 36.60 -19.81 -6.06
CA GLN A 171 35.16 -20.01 -6.25
C GLN A 171 34.42 -20.29 -4.93
N LEU A 172 35.03 -21.05 -4.02
CA LEU A 172 34.43 -21.35 -2.71
C LEU A 172 34.35 -20.09 -1.82
N LEU A 173 35.40 -19.27 -1.81
CA LEU A 173 35.42 -18.00 -1.06
C LEU A 173 34.39 -17.02 -1.61
N VAL A 174 34.29 -16.92 -2.94
CA VAL A 174 33.28 -16.07 -3.58
C VAL A 174 31.87 -16.62 -3.35
N LEU A 175 31.67 -17.94 -3.31
CA LEU A 175 30.40 -18.53 -2.93
C LEU A 175 30.01 -18.09 -1.50
N TYR A 176 30.90 -18.21 -0.52
CA TYR A 176 30.63 -17.75 0.84
C TYR A 176 30.33 -16.24 0.92
N TYR A 177 31.03 -15.44 0.13
CA TYR A 177 30.76 -14.00 0.01
C TYR A 177 29.36 -13.72 -0.58
N LEU A 178 28.98 -14.41 -1.65
CA LEU A 178 27.67 -14.26 -2.29
C LEU A 178 26.53 -14.75 -1.39
N VAL A 179 26.73 -15.84 -0.66
CA VAL A 179 25.81 -16.31 0.38
C VAL A 179 25.64 -15.23 1.46
N SER A 180 26.73 -14.64 1.91
CA SER A 180 26.71 -13.54 2.90
C SER A 180 25.95 -12.32 2.37
N LEU A 181 26.17 -11.93 1.12
CA LEU A 181 25.44 -10.83 0.47
C LEU A 181 23.95 -11.15 0.30
N LEU A 182 23.61 -12.39 -0.06
CA LEU A 182 22.22 -12.82 -0.20
C LEU A 182 21.52 -12.75 1.16
N MET A 183 22.16 -13.25 2.22
CA MET A 183 21.67 -13.09 3.59
C MET A 183 21.52 -11.60 3.94
N LEU A 184 22.56 -10.78 3.77
CA LEU A 184 22.50 -9.35 4.09
C LEU A 184 21.40 -8.60 3.32
N LYS A 185 21.27 -8.83 2.01
CA LYS A 185 20.25 -8.19 1.15
C LYS A 185 18.82 -8.55 1.55
N HIS A 186 18.60 -9.78 2.01
CA HIS A 186 17.28 -10.19 2.50
C HIS A 186 17.00 -9.75 3.94
N LEU A 187 18.05 -9.50 4.73
CA LEU A 187 17.96 -9.08 6.13
C LEU A 187 17.91 -7.53 6.29
N GLN A 188 18.32 -6.75 5.29
CA GLN A 188 18.39 -5.29 5.40
C GLN A 188 17.15 -4.56 4.86
N ARG A 189 16.70 -3.53 5.61
CA ARG A 189 15.88 -2.44 5.03
C ARG A 189 16.81 -1.50 4.27
N ALA A 190 16.34 -0.91 3.17
CA ALA A 190 17.12 0.04 2.35
C ALA A 190 17.79 1.19 3.15
N GLY A 191 17.24 1.54 4.32
CA GLY A 191 17.84 2.56 5.21
C GLY A 191 19.00 2.08 6.10
N VAL A 192 19.21 0.78 6.29
CA VAL A 192 20.28 0.22 7.13
C VAL A 192 21.63 0.25 6.40
N VAL A 193 21.62 0.07 5.07
CA VAL A 193 22.82 0.14 4.21
C VAL A 193 23.50 1.51 4.29
N LYS A 194 22.72 2.58 4.54
CA LYS A 194 23.22 3.96 4.56
C LYS A 194 24.16 4.26 5.75
N ASN A 195 24.17 3.41 6.78
CA ASN A 195 24.96 3.61 8.00
C ASN A 195 25.98 2.46 8.24
N MET A 196 26.27 1.65 7.22
CA MET A 196 27.24 0.54 7.32
C MET A 196 28.61 0.86 6.70
N THR A 197 28.88 2.14 6.44
CA THR A 197 30.21 2.68 6.10
C THR A 197 30.81 3.36 7.30
#